data_AF-A0A957N7G1-F1
#
_entry.id   AF-A0A957N7G1-F1
#
_cell.length_a   1.000
_cell.length_b   1.000
_cell.length_c   1.000
_cell.angle_alpha   90.00
_cell.angle_beta   90.00
_cell.angle_gamma   90.00
#
_symmetry.space_group_name_H-M   'P 1'
#
loop_
_entity.id
_entity.type
_entity.pdbx_description
1 polymer ?
#
loop_
_entity_poly.entity_id
_entity_poly.type
_entity_poly.pdbx_seq_one_letter_code
_entity_poly.pdbx_strand_id
1 'polypeptide(L)'
;LVGTFGESFLLVAGTLLAIILLLAQGGGYVGGAAVAANAARLGRLPSFLSDDRIGIALIWGVSAVLIPIIREVVVVESYYAFGFVSAFVITSTTVTFVRRDVLIERGIQPGSGEARSLRFAGMRGMFASYFMLIVLVTQKTNALPAILLAAASITLLQIYTANGGFRRKAAAEEVLPEFPPGTRKPIYAMGIERAHDQARQRGVVTALEELIESGALAKFNVGPDRIRRLVAYLYNIDPLFFIEHGQHEVHDRMEEPNLALEATYRAAYDQKPEIARRIEDCSHFGIFTFIHNYHLNWVAEELGRDAKVVQQAMVDILFPLTPHEQIWPEYCKFEPKYQPEPVWQFSRQRYLWAKDQWPNLSGRITTIWTLQDFGLLSKEIDVRTVISVANGRQYKVVNIHMAEDSEGMTVDKGNVDSVEDTDVDGHIPPTVLTEEDEDDADYPV
;
A
#
# COMPACT_ATOMS: atom_id res chain seq x y z
N LEU A 1 -51.97 24.46 -30.68
CA LEU A 1 -50.75 23.83 -30.15
C LEU A 1 -50.24 24.61 -28.94
N VAL A 2 -51.06 24.66 -27.87
CA VAL A 2 -50.73 25.32 -26.60
C VAL A 2 -51.00 24.27 -25.54
N GLY A 3 -49.96 23.76 -24.87
CA GLY A 3 -50.09 22.76 -23.81
C GLY A 3 -48.86 21.88 -23.58
N THR A 4 -48.14 21.48 -24.63
CA THR A 4 -47.15 20.38 -24.51
C THR A 4 -45.78 20.77 -23.95
N PHE A 5 -45.30 22.00 -24.18
CA PHE A 5 -43.94 22.37 -23.75
C PHE A 5 -43.82 22.58 -22.23
N GLY A 6 -44.83 23.22 -21.61
CA GLY A 6 -44.86 23.44 -20.16
C GLY A 6 -45.03 22.16 -19.36
N GLU A 7 -45.91 21.26 -19.80
CA GLU A 7 -46.10 19.95 -19.18
C GLU A 7 -44.86 19.06 -19.33
N SER A 8 -44.24 19.04 -20.52
CA SER A 8 -43.01 18.28 -20.74
C SER A 8 -41.86 18.82 -19.90
N PHE A 9 -41.73 20.15 -19.76
CA PHE A 9 -40.70 20.76 -18.93
C PHE A 9 -40.91 20.47 -17.44
N LEU A 10 -42.14 20.59 -16.93
CA LEU A 10 -42.47 20.26 -15.54
C LEU A 10 -42.29 18.78 -15.24
N LEU A 11 -42.60 17.90 -16.20
CA LEU A 11 -42.39 16.46 -16.07
C LEU A 11 -40.90 16.12 -16.01
N VAL A 12 -40.07 16.74 -16.88
CA VAL A 12 -38.62 16.57 -16.86
C VAL A 12 -38.01 17.12 -15.57
N ALA A 13 -38.40 18.34 -15.16
CA ALA A 13 -37.92 18.95 -13.92
C ALA A 13 -38.33 18.16 -12.68
N GLY A 14 -39.57 17.68 -12.62
CA GLY A 14 -40.07 16.83 -11.54
C GLY A 14 -39.38 15.48 -11.48
N THR A 15 -39.12 14.86 -12.63
CA THR A 15 -38.38 13.59 -12.71
C THR A 15 -36.93 13.77 -12.27
N LEU A 16 -36.26 14.84 -12.72
CA LEU A 16 -34.90 15.16 -12.28
C LEU A 16 -34.84 15.46 -10.78
N LEU A 17 -35.79 16.22 -10.24
CA LEU A 17 -35.89 16.48 -8.81
C LEU A 17 -36.08 15.19 -8.02
N ALA A 18 -36.96 14.29 -8.48
CA ALA A 18 -37.18 12.99 -7.84
C ALA A 18 -35.91 12.14 -7.85
N ILE A 19 -35.16 12.10 -8.97
CA ILE A 19 -33.87 11.41 -9.06
C ILE A 19 -32.87 12.00 -8.06
N ILE A 20 -32.76 13.33 -7.98
CA ILE A 20 -31.85 14.01 -7.05
C ILE A 20 -32.22 13.68 -5.60
N LEU A 21 -33.50 13.68 -5.26
CA LEU A 21 -33.97 13.35 -3.91
C LEU A 21 -33.70 11.88 -3.56
N LEU A 22 -33.89 10.95 -4.50
CA LEU A 22 -33.55 9.54 -4.31
C LEU A 22 -32.04 9.32 -4.14
N LEU A 23 -31.21 10.04 -4.90
CA LEU A 23 -29.76 9.99 -4.75
C LEU A 23 -29.30 10.58 -3.41
N ALA A 24 -29.89 11.70 -2.98
CA ALA A 24 -29.63 12.30 -1.67
C ALA A 24 -30.00 11.35 -0.52
N GLN A 25 -31.13 10.65 -0.65
CA GLN A 25 -31.58 9.63 0.29
C GLN A 25 -30.61 8.44 0.33
N GLY A 26 -30.14 7.96 -0.82
CA GLY A 26 -29.11 6.92 -0.91
C GLY A 26 -27.81 7.31 -0.21
N GLY A 27 -27.35 8.55 -0.41
CA GLY A 27 -26.18 9.09 0.29
C GLY A 27 -26.36 9.17 1.80
N GLY A 28 -27.56 9.54 2.27
CA GLY A 28 -27.91 9.58 3.69
C GLY A 28 -27.86 8.21 4.37
N TYR A 29 -28.35 7.16 3.70
CA TYR A 29 -28.33 5.80 4.23
C TYR A 29 -26.92 5.22 4.34
N VAL A 30 -26.13 5.35 3.27
CA VAL A 30 -24.75 4.86 3.26
C VAL A 30 -23.89 5.66 4.24
N GLY A 31 -24.03 6.99 4.28
CA GLY A 31 -23.30 7.85 5.20
C GLY A 31 -23.66 7.58 6.67
N GLY A 32 -24.96 7.44 6.98
CA GLY A 32 -25.42 7.12 8.33
C GLY A 32 -24.95 5.75 8.81
N ALA A 33 -24.99 4.74 7.94
CA ALA A 33 -24.49 3.40 8.26
C ALA A 33 -22.97 3.40 8.49
N ALA A 34 -22.19 4.13 7.68
CA ALA A 34 -20.75 4.28 7.88
C ALA A 34 -20.40 4.96 9.22
N VAL A 35 -21.20 5.95 9.65
CA VAL A 35 -21.03 6.58 10.97
C VAL A 35 -21.34 5.59 12.10
N ALA A 36 -22.43 4.81 11.96
CA ALA A 36 -22.79 3.77 12.93
C ALA A 36 -21.72 2.67 13.01
N ALA A 37 -21.19 2.22 11.86
CA ALA A 37 -20.11 1.25 11.80
C ALA A 37 -18.83 1.77 12.43
N ASN A 38 -18.46 3.03 12.18
CA ASN A 38 -17.31 3.65 12.86
C ASN A 38 -17.53 3.77 14.38
N ALA A 39 -18.74 4.11 14.84
CA ALA A 39 -19.06 4.18 16.26
C ALA A 39 -19.08 2.79 16.93
N ALA A 40 -19.54 1.76 16.23
CA ALA A 40 -19.50 0.36 16.68
C ALA A 40 -18.06 -0.15 16.79
N ARG A 41 -17.21 0.17 15.80
CA ARG A 41 -15.77 -0.14 15.81
C ARG A 41 -15.02 0.54 16.95
N LEU A 42 -15.50 1.69 17.41
CA LEU A 42 -14.99 2.41 18.58
C LEU A 42 -15.58 1.91 19.91
N GLY A 43 -16.38 0.84 19.90
CA GLY A 43 -17.03 0.28 21.10
C GLY A 43 -18.16 1.15 21.67
N ARG A 44 -18.61 2.18 20.94
CA ARG A 44 -19.67 3.11 21.38
C ARG A 44 -21.08 2.64 21.00
N LEU A 45 -21.18 1.67 20.08
CA LEU A 45 -22.42 1.03 19.65
C LEU A 45 -22.22 -0.50 19.58
N PRO A 46 -23.30 -1.30 19.58
CA PRO A 46 -23.21 -2.76 19.46
C PRO A 46 -22.44 -3.24 18.23
N SER A 47 -21.68 -4.33 18.38
CA SER A 47 -20.77 -4.85 17.34
C SER A 47 -21.48 -5.28 16.06
N PHE A 48 -22.75 -5.69 16.10
CA PHE A 48 -23.51 -6.03 14.89
C PHE A 48 -23.73 -4.84 13.96
N LEU A 49 -23.57 -3.60 14.43
CA LEU A 49 -23.61 -2.40 13.59
C LEU A 49 -22.29 -2.11 12.87
N SER A 50 -21.25 -2.95 13.02
CA SER A 50 -20.01 -2.85 12.24
C SER A 50 -20.20 -3.21 10.77
N ASP A 51 -21.26 -3.96 10.45
CA ASP A 51 -21.69 -4.25 9.09
C ASP A 51 -22.63 -3.13 8.60
N ASP A 52 -22.18 -2.42 7.56
CA ASP A 52 -22.92 -1.33 6.94
C ASP A 52 -24.32 -1.77 6.47
N ARG A 53 -24.50 -3.05 6.10
CA ARG A 53 -25.80 -3.58 5.66
C ARG A 53 -26.81 -3.59 6.80
N ILE A 54 -26.38 -3.92 8.01
CA ILE A 54 -27.22 -3.92 9.21
C ILE A 54 -27.53 -2.48 9.62
N GLY A 55 -26.55 -1.58 9.50
CA GLY A 55 -26.76 -0.13 9.69
C GLY A 55 -27.81 0.43 8.72
N ILE A 56 -27.71 0.11 7.43
CA ILE A 56 -28.69 0.52 6.41
C ILE A 56 -30.07 -0.06 6.75
N ALA A 57 -30.16 -1.35 7.08
CA ALA A 57 -31.42 -2.01 7.44
C ALA A 57 -32.07 -1.37 8.68
N LEU A 58 -31.28 -0.98 9.68
CA LEU A 58 -31.75 -0.28 10.86
C LEU A 58 -32.31 1.11 10.50
N ILE A 59 -31.57 1.88 9.69
CA ILE A 59 -32.03 3.22 9.26
C ILE A 59 -33.31 3.10 8.43
N TRP A 60 -33.40 2.09 7.56
CA TRP A 60 -34.62 1.78 6.81
C TRP A 60 -35.79 1.45 7.73
N GLY A 61 -35.59 0.55 8.70
CA GLY A 61 -36.61 0.17 9.66
C GLY A 61 -37.12 1.37 10.46
N VAL A 62 -36.21 2.21 10.97
CA VAL A 62 -36.57 3.42 11.71
C VAL A 62 -37.28 4.44 10.81
N SER A 63 -36.80 4.63 9.57
CA SER A 63 -37.42 5.56 8.62
C SER A 63 -38.83 5.11 8.23
N ALA A 64 -39.04 3.81 7.96
CA ALA A 64 -40.34 3.25 7.62
C ALA A 64 -41.37 3.41 8.75
N VAL A 65 -40.92 3.41 10.00
CA VAL A 65 -41.77 3.68 11.18
C VAL A 65 -42.03 5.18 11.36
N LEU A 66 -41.03 6.03 11.18
CA LEU A 66 -41.15 7.47 11.46
C LEU A 66 -41.85 8.27 10.35
N ILE A 67 -41.67 7.91 9.08
CA ILE A 67 -42.27 8.62 7.93
C ILE A 67 -43.80 8.71 8.04
N PRO A 68 -44.55 7.63 8.39
CA PRO A 68 -46.01 7.72 8.55
C PRO A 68 -46.46 8.56 9.75
N ILE A 69 -45.61 8.69 10.76
CA ILE A 69 -45.90 9.38 12.03
C ILE A 69 -45.66 10.89 11.88
N ILE A 70 -44.55 11.29 11.25
CA ILE A 70 -44.18 12.69 11.07
C ILE A 70 -44.71 13.17 9.71
N ARG A 71 -45.98 13.57 9.69
CA ARG A 71 -46.69 13.97 8.46
C ARG A 71 -46.29 15.35 7.93
N GLU A 72 -45.64 16.18 8.76
CA GLU A 72 -45.27 17.55 8.40
C GLU A 72 -43.80 17.65 7.98
N VAL A 73 -43.59 18.05 6.72
CA VAL A 73 -42.25 18.27 6.13
C VAL A 73 -41.46 19.30 6.94
N VAL A 74 -42.11 20.33 7.49
CA VAL A 74 -41.48 21.39 8.28
C VAL A 74 -40.82 20.84 9.55
N VAL A 75 -41.38 19.79 10.14
CA VAL A 75 -40.85 19.15 11.35
C VAL A 75 -39.64 18.28 10.99
N VAL A 76 -39.72 17.52 9.90
CA VAL A 76 -38.60 16.71 9.38
C VAL A 76 -37.41 17.58 8.97
N GLU A 77 -37.66 18.69 8.28
CA GLU A 77 -36.65 19.68 7.90
C GLU A 77 -35.93 20.22 9.14
N SER A 78 -36.67 20.47 10.22
CA SER A 78 -36.10 20.97 11.46
C SER A 78 -35.16 19.92 12.11
N TYR A 79 -35.58 18.66 12.19
CA TYR A 79 -34.72 17.57 12.71
C TYR A 79 -33.46 17.39 11.87
N TYR A 80 -33.60 17.42 10.54
CA TYR A 80 -32.47 17.34 9.63
C TYR A 80 -31.49 18.52 9.82
N ALA A 81 -32.02 19.74 9.89
CA ALA A 81 -31.22 20.95 10.08
C ALA A 81 -30.46 20.94 11.42
N PHE A 82 -31.11 20.53 12.51
CA PHE A 82 -30.46 20.39 13.81
C PHE A 82 -29.35 19.33 13.79
N GLY A 83 -29.59 18.17 13.18
CA GLY A 83 -28.57 17.11 13.07
C GLY A 83 -27.35 17.58 12.27
N PHE A 84 -27.59 18.23 11.12
CA PHE A 84 -26.56 18.75 10.25
C PHE A 84 -25.74 19.87 10.93
N VAL A 85 -26.40 20.91 11.44
CA VAL A 85 -25.72 22.04 12.07
C VAL A 85 -24.96 21.61 13.33
N SER A 86 -25.49 20.68 14.13
CA SER A 86 -24.79 20.16 15.31
C SER A 86 -23.50 19.43 14.92
N ALA A 87 -23.50 18.66 13.84
CA ALA A 87 -22.28 18.02 13.32
C ALA A 87 -21.24 19.05 12.88
N PHE A 88 -21.67 20.15 12.24
CA PHE A 88 -20.79 21.26 11.87
C PHE A 88 -20.22 22.00 13.07
N VAL A 89 -21.02 22.22 14.12
CA VAL A 89 -20.54 22.80 15.38
C VAL A 89 -19.44 21.93 15.97
N ILE A 90 -19.68 20.63 16.14
CA ILE A 90 -18.70 19.69 16.71
C ILE A 90 -17.43 19.63 15.86
N THR A 91 -17.57 19.50 14.55
CA THR A 91 -16.44 19.37 13.63
C THR A 91 -15.60 20.65 13.59
N SER A 92 -16.25 21.81 13.48
CA SER A 92 -15.55 23.10 13.40
C SER A 92 -14.84 23.45 14.72
N THR A 93 -15.47 23.15 15.87
CA THR A 93 -14.82 23.28 17.18
C THR A 93 -13.61 22.36 17.29
N THR A 94 -13.76 21.09 16.86
CA THR A 94 -12.65 20.13 16.86
C THR A 94 -11.49 20.59 15.98
N VAL A 95 -11.77 21.12 14.78
CA VAL A 95 -10.76 21.65 13.85
C VAL A 95 -10.09 22.92 14.40
N THR A 96 -10.84 23.77 15.10
CA THR A 96 -10.30 24.98 15.75
C THR A 96 -9.34 24.62 16.88
N PHE A 97 -9.71 23.63 17.69
CA PHE A 97 -8.94 23.19 18.86
C PHE A 97 -8.14 21.90 18.63
N VAL A 98 -7.73 21.63 17.39
CA VAL A 98 -6.89 20.44 17.09
C VAL A 98 -5.63 20.49 17.94
N ARG A 99 -5.44 19.39 18.68
CA ARG A 99 -4.29 19.16 19.55
C ARG A 99 -3.00 19.03 18.72
N ARG A 100 -1.86 19.42 19.30
CA ARG A 100 -0.58 19.51 18.57
C ARG A 100 -0.04 18.14 18.12
N ASP A 101 -0.27 17.11 18.93
CA ASP A 101 0.01 15.70 18.63
C ASP A 101 -0.66 15.25 17.32
N VAL A 102 -1.94 15.56 17.12
CA VAL A 102 -2.71 15.20 15.92
C VAL A 102 -2.20 15.92 14.68
N LEU A 103 -1.71 17.16 14.82
CA LEU A 103 -1.10 17.90 13.71
C LEU A 103 0.22 17.24 13.27
N ILE A 104 1.06 16.85 14.24
CA ILE A 104 2.35 16.20 13.99
C ILE A 104 2.14 14.84 13.30
N GLU A 105 1.17 14.03 13.76
CA GLU A 105 0.80 12.75 13.16
C GLU A 105 0.36 12.89 11.69
N ARG A 106 -0.22 14.03 11.34
CA ARG A 106 -0.65 14.36 9.97
C ARG A 106 0.45 15.03 9.13
N GLY A 107 1.67 15.14 9.66
CA GLY A 107 2.80 15.81 8.99
C GLY A 107 2.72 17.34 8.98
N ILE A 108 1.79 17.93 9.74
CA ILE A 108 1.61 19.38 9.82
C ILE A 108 2.40 19.89 11.03
N GLN A 109 3.48 20.64 10.78
CA GLN A 109 4.29 21.20 11.85
C GLN A 109 3.46 22.21 12.68
N PRO A 110 3.37 22.06 14.02
CA PRO A 110 2.62 22.98 14.86
C PRO A 110 3.13 24.42 14.73
N GLY A 111 2.23 25.37 14.46
CA GLY A 111 2.59 26.78 14.30
C GLY A 111 2.99 27.20 12.88
N SER A 112 3.11 26.24 11.94
CA SER A 112 3.29 26.49 10.50
C SER A 112 2.13 27.30 9.89
N GLY A 113 2.36 27.88 8.71
CA GLY A 113 1.30 28.56 7.95
C GLY A 113 0.10 27.67 7.64
N GLU A 114 0.35 26.38 7.39
CA GLU A 114 -0.70 25.37 7.16
C GLU A 114 -1.53 25.09 8.42
N ALA A 115 -0.89 24.90 9.58
CA ALA A 115 -1.59 24.73 10.87
C ALA A 115 -2.44 25.95 11.23
N ARG A 116 -1.94 27.16 10.94
CA ARG A 116 -2.68 28.41 11.16
C ARG A 116 -3.86 28.54 10.21
N SER A 117 -3.69 28.18 8.94
CA SER A 117 -4.75 28.16 7.93
C SER A 117 -5.87 27.17 8.30
N LEU A 118 -5.51 25.96 8.75
CA LEU A 118 -6.46 24.94 9.20
C LEU A 118 -7.27 25.43 10.41
N ARG A 119 -6.60 26.02 11.42
CA ARG A 119 -7.27 26.60 12.58
C ARG A 119 -8.16 27.78 12.22
N PHE A 120 -7.75 28.61 11.26
CA PHE A 120 -8.54 29.72 10.77
C PHE A 120 -9.78 29.25 9.98
N ALA A 121 -9.65 28.17 9.19
CA ALA A 121 -10.79 27.52 8.55
C ALA A 121 -11.77 26.95 9.58
N GLY A 122 -11.26 26.26 10.60
CA GLY A 122 -12.05 25.78 11.74
C GLY A 122 -12.78 26.92 12.46
N MET A 123 -12.08 28.02 12.75
CA MET A 123 -12.63 29.17 13.47
C MET A 123 -13.77 29.84 12.70
N ARG A 124 -13.62 30.02 11.37
CA ARG A 124 -14.70 30.54 10.51
C ARG A 124 -15.91 29.61 10.49
N GLY A 125 -15.68 28.30 10.34
CA GLY A 125 -16.73 27.30 10.40
C GLY A 125 -17.43 27.27 11.77
N MET A 126 -16.68 27.49 12.84
CA MET A 126 -17.20 27.53 14.21
C MET A 126 -18.15 28.71 14.36
N PHE A 127 -17.72 29.95 14.06
CA PHE A 127 -18.61 31.10 14.15
C PHE A 127 -19.88 30.96 13.31
N ALA A 128 -19.75 30.49 12.06
CA ALA A 128 -20.91 30.28 11.19
C ALA A 128 -21.88 29.21 11.73
N SER A 129 -21.36 28.08 12.21
CA SER A 129 -22.18 26.97 12.73
C SER A 129 -22.84 27.30 14.07
N TYR A 130 -22.17 28.03 14.97
CA TYR A 130 -22.77 28.51 16.21
C TYR A 130 -23.86 29.56 15.96
N PHE A 131 -23.66 30.46 15.00
CA PHE A 131 -24.70 31.42 14.60
C PHE A 131 -25.93 30.69 14.03
N MET A 132 -25.73 29.73 13.13
CA MET A 132 -26.82 28.90 12.60
C MET A 132 -27.51 28.09 13.71
N LEU A 133 -26.77 27.58 14.70
CA LEU A 133 -27.35 26.88 15.84
C LEU A 133 -28.26 27.81 16.66
N ILE A 134 -27.84 29.05 16.92
CA ILE A 134 -28.67 30.05 17.61
C ILE A 134 -29.95 30.33 16.82
N VAL A 135 -29.85 30.48 15.49
CA VAL A 135 -31.02 30.65 14.62
C VAL A 135 -31.95 29.44 14.70
N LEU A 136 -31.43 28.21 14.66
CA LEU A 136 -32.25 27.00 14.78
C LEU A 136 -32.94 26.89 16.15
N VAL A 137 -32.23 27.18 17.24
CA VAL A 137 -32.78 27.14 18.60
C VAL A 137 -33.91 28.16 18.77
N THR A 138 -33.79 29.34 18.16
CA THR A 138 -34.79 30.43 18.27
C THR A 138 -35.96 30.27 17.30
N GLN A 139 -35.73 29.77 16.09
CA GLN A 139 -36.75 29.68 15.03
C GLN A 139 -37.43 28.31 14.95
N LYS A 140 -36.80 27.25 15.46
CA LYS A 140 -37.27 25.85 15.35
C LYS A 140 -37.37 25.15 16.71
N THR A 141 -37.76 25.91 17.75
CA THR A 141 -37.87 25.45 19.14
C THR A 141 -38.70 24.18 19.32
N ASN A 142 -39.74 23.99 18.52
CA ASN A 142 -40.65 22.84 18.62
C ASN A 142 -39.96 21.49 18.38
N ALA A 143 -38.79 21.48 17.71
CA ALA A 143 -38.01 20.26 17.49
C ALA A 143 -37.11 19.90 18.70
N LEU A 144 -36.81 20.84 19.60
CA LEU A 144 -35.86 20.66 20.70
C LEU A 144 -36.24 19.53 21.67
N PRO A 145 -37.51 19.36 22.11
CA PRO A 145 -37.87 18.31 23.06
C PRO A 145 -37.57 16.91 22.53
N ALA A 146 -37.89 16.66 21.24
CA ALA A 146 -37.63 15.38 20.60
C ALA A 146 -36.13 15.10 20.46
N ILE A 147 -35.34 16.13 20.11
CA ILE A 147 -33.88 16.03 19.99
C ILE A 147 -33.25 15.72 21.36
N LEU A 148 -33.70 16.38 22.43
CA LEU A 148 -33.21 16.14 23.79
C LEU A 148 -33.52 14.72 24.27
N LEU A 149 -34.74 14.23 24.00
CA LEU A 149 -35.13 12.85 24.30
C LEU A 149 -34.25 11.83 23.55
N ALA A 150 -33.99 12.07 22.25
CA ALA A 150 -33.12 11.22 21.46
C ALA A 150 -31.68 11.24 21.98
N ALA A 151 -31.13 12.41 22.28
CA ALA A 151 -29.79 12.56 22.84
C ALA A 151 -29.64 11.87 24.20
N ALA A 152 -30.62 12.01 25.09
CA ALA A 152 -30.66 11.33 26.38
C ALA A 152 -30.71 9.80 26.20
N SER A 153 -31.56 9.31 25.29
CA SER A 153 -31.70 7.88 25.00
C SER A 153 -30.41 7.27 24.45
N ILE A 154 -29.74 7.96 23.52
CA ILE A 154 -28.44 7.53 22.97
C ILE A 154 -27.37 7.50 24.07
N THR A 155 -27.33 8.54 24.91
CA THR A 155 -26.36 8.62 26.01
C THR A 155 -26.57 7.49 27.02
N LEU A 156 -27.81 7.19 27.38
CA LEU A 156 -28.15 6.07 28.26
C LEU A 156 -27.78 4.72 27.64
N LEU A 157 -28.03 4.54 26.34
CA LEU A 157 -27.61 3.34 25.61
C LEU A 157 -26.08 3.17 25.62
N GLN A 158 -25.33 4.26 25.41
CA GLN A 158 -23.86 4.27 25.46
C GLN A 158 -23.33 3.93 26.86
N ILE A 159 -23.96 4.43 27.92
CA ILE A 159 -23.60 4.08 29.30
C ILE A 159 -23.90 2.60 29.57
N TYR A 160 -25.04 2.08 29.09
CA TYR A 160 -25.41 0.68 29.24
C TYR A 160 -24.45 -0.27 28.50
N THR A 161 -24.02 0.07 27.29
CA THR A 161 -23.03 -0.72 26.54
C THR A 161 -21.65 -0.63 27.18
N ALA A 162 -21.23 0.55 27.67
CA ALA A 162 -19.96 0.72 28.37
C ALA A 162 -19.87 -0.10 29.67
N ASN A 163 -20.99 -0.35 30.34
CA ASN A 163 -21.07 -1.15 31.56
C ASN A 163 -21.30 -2.66 31.33
N GLY A 164 -21.13 -3.17 30.11
CA GLY A 164 -21.11 -4.62 29.82
C GLY A 164 -22.43 -5.26 29.36
N GLY A 165 -23.39 -4.46 28.88
CA GLY A 165 -24.66 -4.94 28.30
C GLY A 165 -24.56 -5.69 26.95
N PHE A 166 -25.68 -6.32 26.56
CA PHE A 166 -25.89 -7.22 25.39
C PHE A 166 -24.75 -8.22 25.09
N ARG A 167 -24.49 -9.12 26.05
CA ARG A 167 -23.73 -10.37 25.93
C ARG A 167 -22.34 -10.25 25.29
N ARG A 168 -21.34 -9.96 26.13
CA ARG A 168 -20.00 -10.55 26.00
C ARG A 168 -20.17 -12.08 25.95
N LYS A 169 -19.97 -12.70 24.78
CA LYS A 169 -19.75 -14.14 24.74
C LYS A 169 -18.47 -14.44 25.53
N ALA A 170 -18.58 -15.40 26.44
CA ALA A 170 -17.45 -15.95 27.17
C ALA A 170 -16.37 -16.41 26.17
N ALA A 171 -15.12 -16.17 26.57
CA ALA A 171 -13.90 -16.43 25.82
C ALA A 171 -13.95 -17.78 25.09
N ALA A 172 -13.94 -17.73 23.76
CA ALA A 172 -13.30 -18.77 23.00
C ALA A 172 -11.78 -18.50 23.10
N GLU A 173 -11.04 -19.59 23.24
CA GLU A 173 -9.58 -19.74 23.16
C GLU A 173 -8.84 -18.57 22.51
N GLU A 174 -7.73 -18.15 23.13
CA GLU A 174 -6.80 -17.12 22.67
C GLU A 174 -6.32 -17.39 21.23
N VAL A 175 -7.10 -16.93 20.26
CA VAL A 175 -6.67 -16.82 18.88
C VAL A 175 -6.25 -15.39 18.70
N LEU A 176 -4.93 -15.16 18.57
CA LEU A 176 -4.40 -13.89 18.10
C LEU A 176 -5.17 -13.52 16.83
N PRO A 177 -5.71 -12.30 16.71
CA PRO A 177 -6.47 -11.91 15.53
C PRO A 177 -5.61 -12.11 14.26
N GLU A 178 -6.07 -12.97 13.35
CA GLU A 178 -5.48 -13.08 12.02
C GLU A 178 -5.77 -11.79 11.25
N PHE A 179 -4.72 -11.05 10.89
CA PHE A 179 -4.86 -9.78 10.19
C PHE A 179 -4.57 -9.93 8.70
N PRO A 180 -5.54 -9.65 7.81
CA PRO A 180 -5.22 -9.50 6.40
C PRO A 180 -4.33 -8.27 6.19
N PRO A 181 -3.39 -8.29 5.23
CA PRO A 181 -2.50 -7.16 4.95
C PRO A 181 -3.26 -5.83 4.76
N GLY A 182 -2.82 -4.78 5.46
CA GLY A 182 -3.36 -3.43 5.29
C GLY A 182 -4.58 -3.02 6.14
N THR A 183 -5.06 -3.84 7.08
CA THR A 183 -6.14 -3.45 8.00
C THR A 183 -5.65 -2.51 9.11
N ARG A 184 -5.41 -1.24 8.76
CA ARG A 184 -4.77 -0.18 9.57
C ARG A 184 -5.33 0.12 10.98
N LYS A 185 -6.38 -0.54 11.46
CA LYS A 185 -6.95 -0.28 12.78
C LYS A 185 -7.29 -1.58 13.50
N PRO A 186 -6.38 -2.10 14.34
CA PRO A 186 -6.74 -3.17 15.25
C PRO A 186 -7.78 -2.64 16.24
N ILE A 187 -8.88 -3.39 16.39
CA ILE A 187 -9.90 -3.16 17.40
C ILE A 187 -9.67 -4.20 18.48
N TYR A 188 -9.17 -3.77 19.62
CA TYR A 188 -8.94 -4.66 20.76
C TYR A 188 -10.16 -4.65 21.67
N ALA A 189 -10.64 -5.84 22.04
CA ALA A 189 -11.71 -5.99 23.01
C ALA A 189 -11.19 -5.78 24.45
N MET A 190 -9.89 -5.98 24.68
CA MET A 190 -9.23 -5.88 25.98
C MET A 190 -7.81 -5.30 25.87
N GLY A 191 -7.31 -4.72 26.96
CA GLY A 191 -5.94 -4.18 27.02
C GLY A 191 -4.84 -5.26 26.87
N ILE A 192 -5.16 -6.52 27.18
CA ILE A 192 -4.23 -7.65 27.04
C ILE A 192 -3.99 -7.97 25.56
N GLU A 193 -5.03 -8.01 24.73
CA GLU A 193 -4.91 -8.21 23.27
C GLU A 193 -4.05 -7.12 22.63
N ARG A 194 -4.22 -5.87 23.09
CA ARG A 194 -3.37 -4.77 22.69
C ARG A 194 -1.91 -5.02 23.08
N ALA A 195 -1.65 -5.49 24.30
CA ALA A 195 -0.29 -5.78 24.75
C ALA A 195 0.37 -6.89 23.91
N HIS A 196 -0.37 -7.96 23.58
CA HIS A 196 0.11 -9.04 22.72
C HIS A 196 0.40 -8.56 21.29
N ASP A 197 -0.47 -7.74 20.70
CA ASP A 197 -0.19 -7.19 19.36
C ASP A 197 0.99 -6.21 19.38
N GLN A 198 1.15 -5.40 20.43
CA GLN A 198 2.33 -4.56 20.60
C GLN A 198 3.63 -5.37 20.75
N ALA A 199 3.58 -6.52 21.44
CA ALA A 199 4.72 -7.45 21.53
C ALA A 199 5.02 -8.09 20.16
N ARG A 200 4.00 -8.53 19.42
CA ARG A 200 4.13 -9.05 18.05
C ARG A 200 4.76 -8.01 17.11
N GLN A 201 4.23 -6.78 17.11
CA GLN A 201 4.73 -5.69 16.28
C GLN A 201 6.19 -5.38 16.57
N ARG A 202 6.59 -5.30 17.85
CA ARG A 202 8.00 -5.14 18.24
C ARG A 202 8.89 -6.30 17.77
N GLY A 203 8.40 -7.54 17.84
CA GLY A 203 9.11 -8.71 17.33
C GLY A 203 9.39 -8.62 15.83
N VAL A 204 8.37 -8.31 15.03
CA VAL A 204 8.51 -8.14 13.57
C VAL A 204 9.41 -6.95 13.21
N VAL A 205 9.28 -5.83 13.91
CA VAL A 205 10.13 -4.63 13.68
C VAL A 205 11.59 -4.96 13.99
N THR A 206 11.87 -5.61 15.12
CA THR A 206 13.25 -5.99 15.48
C THR A 206 13.84 -6.94 14.44
N ALA A 207 13.08 -7.96 14.02
CA ALA A 207 13.51 -8.88 12.97
C ALA A 207 13.81 -8.16 11.64
N LEU A 208 12.99 -7.15 11.28
CA LEU A 208 13.20 -6.37 10.07
C LEU A 208 14.45 -5.49 10.15
N GLU A 209 14.64 -4.76 11.25
CA GLU A 209 15.80 -3.87 11.40
C GLU A 209 17.10 -4.69 11.36
N GLU A 210 17.15 -5.87 11.98
CA GLU A 210 18.30 -6.78 11.83
C GLU A 210 18.54 -7.23 10.38
N LEU A 211 17.48 -7.48 9.60
CA LEU A 211 17.62 -7.81 8.17
C LEU A 211 18.16 -6.63 7.35
N ILE A 212 17.84 -5.39 7.76
CA ILE A 212 18.35 -4.16 7.15
C ILE A 212 19.82 -3.96 7.55
N GLU A 213 20.14 -4.05 8.84
CA GLU A 213 21.48 -3.84 9.40
C GLU A 213 22.48 -4.90 8.92
N SER A 214 22.07 -6.17 8.85
CA SER A 214 22.89 -7.25 8.30
C SER A 214 23.14 -7.15 6.80
N GLY A 215 22.47 -6.21 6.10
CA GLY A 215 22.58 -6.04 4.66
C GLY A 215 21.88 -7.13 3.84
N ALA A 216 21.14 -8.04 4.46
CA ALA A 216 20.44 -9.14 3.78
C ALA A 216 19.43 -8.66 2.72
N LEU A 217 18.88 -7.45 2.90
CA LEU A 217 17.91 -6.83 1.99
C LEU A 217 18.56 -5.88 0.96
N ALA A 218 19.88 -5.69 1.00
CA ALA A 218 20.60 -4.80 0.08
C ALA A 218 20.45 -5.24 -1.39
N LYS A 219 20.27 -6.56 -1.63
CA LYS A 219 20.04 -7.14 -2.97
C LYS A 219 18.84 -6.55 -3.72
N PHE A 220 17.91 -5.90 -3.02
CA PHE A 220 16.72 -5.30 -3.64
C PHE A 220 16.94 -3.88 -4.15
N ASN A 221 18.09 -3.23 -3.90
CA ASN A 221 18.37 -1.84 -4.32
C ASN A 221 17.22 -0.86 -3.99
N VAL A 222 16.52 -1.08 -2.88
CA VAL A 222 15.41 -0.26 -2.40
C VAL A 222 15.79 0.30 -1.03
N GLY A 223 15.58 1.60 -0.81
CA GLY A 223 15.89 2.24 0.47
C GLY A 223 15.09 1.67 1.65
N PRO A 224 15.65 1.68 2.86
CA PRO A 224 15.08 1.04 4.05
C PRO A 224 13.67 1.55 4.39
N ASP A 225 13.39 2.84 4.22
CA ASP A 225 12.06 3.42 4.52
C ASP A 225 10.92 2.88 3.65
N ARG A 226 11.24 2.36 2.46
CA ARG A 226 10.24 1.73 1.59
C ARG A 226 10.01 0.28 2.00
N ILE A 227 11.06 -0.41 2.44
CA ILE A 227 10.97 -1.75 3.02
C ILE A 227 10.11 -1.69 4.30
N ARG A 228 10.37 -0.74 5.19
CA ARG A 228 9.55 -0.49 6.41
C ARG A 228 8.08 -0.27 6.06
N ARG A 229 7.78 0.55 5.05
CA ARG A 229 6.39 0.78 4.58
C ARG A 229 5.72 -0.49 4.02
N LEU A 230 6.46 -1.30 3.27
CA LEU A 230 5.95 -2.58 2.76
C LEU A 230 5.63 -3.53 3.92
N VAL A 231 6.57 -3.71 4.85
CA VAL A 231 6.41 -4.61 6.00
C VAL A 231 5.30 -4.12 6.92
N ALA A 232 5.19 -2.81 7.15
CA ALA A 232 4.07 -2.22 7.87
C ALA A 232 2.72 -2.58 7.26
N TYR A 233 2.63 -2.63 5.94
CA TYR A 233 1.43 -3.09 5.24
C TYR A 233 1.22 -4.60 5.35
N LEU A 234 2.24 -5.41 5.08
CA LEU A 234 2.18 -6.88 5.04
C LEU A 234 1.85 -7.52 6.39
N TYR A 235 2.33 -6.91 7.47
CA TYR A 235 2.20 -7.40 8.84
C TYR A 235 1.33 -6.51 9.73
N ASN A 236 0.67 -5.50 9.13
CA ASN A 236 -0.22 -4.57 9.82
C ASN A 236 0.44 -3.94 11.07
N ILE A 237 1.62 -3.35 10.88
CA ILE A 237 2.40 -2.71 11.94
C ILE A 237 2.07 -1.21 11.95
N ASP A 238 1.91 -0.65 13.14
CA ASP A 238 1.81 0.79 13.31
C ASP A 238 3.18 1.42 12.95
N PRO A 239 3.25 2.33 11.95
CA PRO A 239 4.49 2.97 11.53
C PRO A 239 5.27 3.66 12.66
N LEU A 240 4.61 4.04 13.76
CA LEU A 240 5.24 4.64 14.92
C LEU A 240 6.30 3.73 15.57
N PHE A 241 6.13 2.40 15.51
CA PHE A 241 7.13 1.47 16.07
C PHE A 241 8.48 1.57 15.36
N PHE A 242 8.52 1.93 14.06
CA PHE A 242 9.78 2.14 13.36
C PHE A 242 10.48 3.45 13.76
N ILE A 243 9.72 4.44 14.23
CA ILE A 243 10.25 5.74 14.70
C ILE A 243 10.79 5.58 16.12
N GLU A 244 10.05 4.89 16.99
CA GLU A 244 10.48 4.60 18.36
C GLU A 244 11.75 3.75 18.40
N HIS A 245 11.88 2.74 17.52
CA HIS A 245 13.13 1.98 17.36
C HIS A 245 14.28 2.83 16.78
N GLY A 246 14.01 3.81 15.91
CA GLY A 246 15.05 4.63 15.27
C GLY A 246 15.56 5.82 16.12
N GLN A 247 14.81 6.26 17.13
CA GLN A 247 15.20 7.36 18.03
C GLN A 247 15.93 6.90 19.30
N HIS A 248 15.87 5.61 19.59
CA HIS A 248 16.59 4.99 20.68
C HIS A 248 17.82 4.26 20.11
N GLU A 249 19.01 4.85 20.24
CA GLU A 249 20.27 4.09 20.26
C GLU A 249 20.21 3.13 21.45
N VAL A 250 19.47 2.03 21.32
CA VAL A 250 19.32 1.06 22.40
C VAL A 250 19.73 -0.28 21.84
N HIS A 251 21.03 -0.54 21.98
CA HIS A 251 21.62 -1.87 21.81
C HIS A 251 21.05 -2.91 22.80
N ASP A 252 20.18 -2.50 23.73
CA ASP A 252 19.61 -3.36 24.76
C ASP A 252 18.11 -3.58 24.57
N ARG A 253 17.78 -4.73 23.98
CA ARG A 253 16.42 -5.27 23.93
C ARG A 253 15.69 -5.07 25.27
N MET A 254 14.56 -4.36 25.24
CA MET A 254 13.66 -4.30 26.39
C MET A 254 12.91 -5.62 26.54
N GLU A 255 13.11 -6.33 27.66
CA GLU A 255 12.36 -7.55 27.98
C GLU A 255 10.86 -7.25 28.13
N GLU A 256 10.02 -8.18 27.65
CA GLU A 256 8.58 -8.02 27.79
C GLU A 256 8.14 -8.18 29.26
N PRO A 257 7.11 -7.44 29.71
CA PRO A 257 6.71 -7.41 31.12
C PRO A 257 6.27 -8.76 31.72
N ASN A 258 5.96 -9.75 30.88
CA ASN A 258 5.59 -11.09 31.30
C ASN A 258 6.01 -12.15 30.26
N LEU A 259 6.04 -13.42 30.70
CA LEU A 259 6.47 -14.56 29.87
C LEU A 259 5.57 -14.84 28.66
N ALA A 260 4.29 -14.51 28.73
CA ALA A 260 3.34 -14.74 27.62
C ALA A 260 3.54 -13.73 26.47
N LEU A 261 3.81 -12.46 26.80
CA LEU A 261 4.18 -11.42 25.86
C LEU A 261 5.56 -11.69 25.27
N GLU A 262 6.50 -12.15 26.09
CA GLU A 262 7.83 -12.58 25.65
C GLU A 262 7.77 -13.72 24.63
N ALA A 263 6.90 -14.71 24.85
CA ALA A 263 6.67 -15.79 23.88
C ALA A 263 6.05 -15.26 22.57
N THR A 264 5.11 -14.31 22.66
CA THR A 264 4.49 -13.67 21.48
C THR A 264 5.52 -12.87 20.68
N TYR A 265 6.40 -12.15 21.36
CA TYR A 265 7.51 -11.43 20.75
C TYR A 265 8.46 -12.38 20.03
N ARG A 266 8.91 -13.46 20.69
CA ARG A 266 9.84 -14.43 20.10
C ARG A 266 9.24 -15.12 18.89
N ALA A 267 8.00 -15.57 18.98
CA ALA A 267 7.29 -16.16 17.85
C ALA A 267 7.19 -15.22 16.64
N ALA A 268 7.02 -13.91 16.87
CA ALA A 268 7.01 -12.91 15.79
C ALA A 268 8.41 -12.60 15.25
N TYR A 269 9.43 -12.59 16.12
CA TYR A 269 10.82 -12.41 15.74
C TYR A 269 11.35 -13.59 14.90
N ASP A 270 11.00 -14.83 15.27
CA ASP A 270 11.42 -16.05 14.60
C ASP A 270 10.84 -16.17 13.16
N GLN A 271 9.85 -15.35 12.80
CA GLN A 271 9.34 -15.20 11.42
C GLN A 271 10.30 -14.43 10.49
N LYS A 272 11.48 -14.04 10.96
CA LYS A 272 12.52 -13.34 10.17
C LYS A 272 12.77 -13.94 8.78
N PRO A 273 12.89 -15.27 8.57
CA PRO A 273 13.06 -15.83 7.23
C PRO A 273 11.84 -15.62 6.33
N GLU A 274 10.63 -15.70 6.88
CA GLU A 274 9.39 -15.49 6.16
C GLU A 274 9.21 -14.01 5.75
N ILE A 275 9.57 -13.08 6.64
CA ILE A 275 9.59 -11.64 6.35
C ILE A 275 10.50 -11.36 5.15
N ALA A 276 11.72 -11.89 5.16
CA ALA A 276 12.65 -11.74 4.05
C ALA A 276 12.07 -12.30 2.74
N ARG A 277 11.44 -13.48 2.80
CA ARG A 277 10.85 -14.11 1.61
C ARG A 277 9.69 -13.33 1.04
N ARG A 278 8.77 -12.81 1.86
CA ARG A 278 7.63 -12.02 1.37
C ARG A 278 8.07 -10.69 0.73
N ILE A 279 9.15 -10.08 1.24
CA ILE A 279 9.77 -8.90 0.60
C ILE A 279 10.36 -9.28 -0.76
N GLU A 280 11.03 -10.43 -0.84
CA GLU A 280 11.59 -10.98 -2.07
C GLU A 280 10.50 -11.21 -3.13
N ASP A 281 9.38 -11.84 -2.76
CA ASP A 281 8.26 -12.08 -3.68
C ASP A 281 7.67 -10.75 -4.22
N CYS A 282 7.55 -9.73 -3.38
CA CYS A 282 7.10 -8.39 -3.81
C CYS A 282 8.10 -7.71 -4.75
N SER A 283 9.40 -7.99 -4.58
CA SER A 283 10.46 -7.53 -5.46
C SER A 283 10.40 -8.24 -6.82
N HIS A 284 10.24 -9.57 -6.79
CA HIS A 284 10.10 -10.41 -7.98
C HIS A 284 8.90 -9.96 -8.82
N PHE A 285 7.76 -9.71 -8.17
CA PHE A 285 6.55 -9.20 -8.82
C PHE A 285 6.81 -7.96 -9.68
N GLY A 286 7.60 -7.00 -9.19
CA GLY A 286 7.92 -5.78 -9.92
C GLY A 286 8.73 -6.03 -11.19
N ILE A 287 9.75 -6.88 -11.10
CA ILE A 287 10.60 -7.24 -12.25
C ILE A 287 9.82 -8.11 -13.23
N PHE A 288 9.09 -9.11 -12.76
CA PHE A 288 8.27 -9.97 -13.61
C PHE A 288 7.22 -9.19 -14.38
N THR A 289 6.61 -8.18 -13.76
CA THR A 289 5.68 -7.26 -14.44
C THR A 289 6.37 -6.50 -15.57
N PHE A 290 7.63 -6.07 -15.37
CA PHE A 290 8.42 -5.44 -16.43
C PHE A 290 8.70 -6.41 -17.58
N ILE A 291 9.20 -7.61 -17.30
CA ILE A 291 9.49 -8.62 -18.33
C ILE A 291 8.21 -8.96 -19.10
N HIS A 292 7.12 -9.25 -18.39
CA HIS A 292 5.82 -9.57 -18.98
C HIS A 292 5.33 -8.47 -19.93
N ASN A 293 5.45 -7.19 -19.54
CA ASN A 293 4.94 -6.08 -20.35
C ASN A 293 5.83 -5.71 -21.55
N TYR A 294 7.14 -5.99 -21.50
CA TYR A 294 8.09 -5.44 -22.48
C TYR A 294 8.83 -6.48 -23.33
N HIS A 295 8.86 -7.77 -22.96
CA HIS A 295 9.64 -8.78 -23.68
C HIS A 295 9.34 -8.83 -25.20
N LEU A 296 8.08 -8.61 -25.60
CA LEU A 296 7.66 -8.62 -27.00
C LEU A 296 8.40 -7.62 -27.90
N ASN A 297 8.95 -6.54 -27.34
CA ASN A 297 9.70 -5.55 -28.12
C ASN A 297 11.01 -6.11 -28.71
N TRP A 298 11.46 -7.28 -28.26
CA TRP A 298 12.72 -7.90 -28.67
C TRP A 298 12.55 -9.28 -29.30
N VAL A 299 11.31 -9.74 -29.47
CA VAL A 299 10.99 -11.01 -30.14
C VAL A 299 11.15 -10.84 -31.65
N ALA A 300 11.79 -11.82 -32.28
CA ALA A 300 12.01 -11.89 -33.72
C ALA A 300 11.91 -13.36 -34.17
N GLU A 301 10.69 -13.88 -34.27
CA GLU A 301 10.42 -15.29 -34.59
C GLU A 301 11.05 -15.71 -35.93
N GLU A 302 10.99 -14.83 -36.94
CA GLU A 302 11.57 -15.05 -38.28
C GLU A 302 13.09 -15.27 -38.24
N LEU A 303 13.75 -14.82 -37.18
CA LEU A 303 15.20 -14.90 -36.99
C LEU A 303 15.60 -16.00 -35.99
N GLY A 304 14.63 -16.74 -35.45
CA GLY A 304 14.83 -17.83 -34.48
C GLY A 304 14.83 -17.37 -33.02
N ARG A 305 14.39 -16.13 -32.75
CA ARG A 305 14.35 -15.56 -31.39
C ARG A 305 12.91 -15.47 -30.91
N ASP A 306 12.46 -16.52 -30.23
CA ASP A 306 11.11 -16.63 -29.70
C ASP A 306 10.94 -15.84 -28.38
N ALA A 307 9.71 -15.78 -27.88
CA ALA A 307 9.40 -15.09 -26.62
C ALA A 307 10.11 -15.71 -25.41
N LYS A 308 10.32 -17.03 -25.42
CA LYS A 308 10.91 -17.78 -24.30
C LYS A 308 12.39 -17.43 -24.13
N VAL A 309 13.17 -17.41 -25.21
CA VAL A 309 14.59 -17.03 -25.23
C VAL A 309 14.77 -15.61 -24.69
N VAL A 310 13.94 -14.67 -25.16
CA VAL A 310 14.00 -13.27 -24.68
C VAL A 310 13.66 -13.18 -23.20
N GLN A 311 12.62 -13.87 -22.74
CA GLN A 311 12.23 -13.89 -21.34
C GLN A 311 13.30 -14.50 -20.43
N GLN A 312 13.93 -15.62 -20.83
CA GLN A 312 15.03 -16.24 -20.10
C GLN A 312 16.21 -15.28 -19.96
N ALA A 313 16.63 -14.66 -21.07
CA ALA A 313 17.70 -13.66 -21.07
C ALA A 313 17.37 -12.46 -20.15
N MET A 314 16.12 -11.99 -20.17
CA MET A 314 15.67 -10.92 -19.27
C MET A 314 15.74 -11.33 -17.80
N VAL A 315 15.32 -12.56 -17.48
CA VAL A 315 15.36 -13.10 -16.11
C VAL A 315 16.81 -13.20 -15.61
N ASP A 316 17.72 -13.76 -16.40
CA ASP A 316 19.11 -13.97 -15.99
C ASP A 316 19.86 -12.67 -15.69
N ILE A 317 19.55 -11.63 -16.47
CA ILE A 317 20.18 -10.32 -16.32
C ILE A 317 19.60 -9.54 -15.15
N LEU A 318 18.28 -9.61 -14.96
CA LEU A 318 17.59 -8.82 -13.94
C LEU A 318 17.62 -9.50 -12.56
N PHE A 319 17.94 -10.79 -12.50
CA PHE A 319 18.15 -11.56 -11.27
C PHE A 319 19.57 -12.14 -11.15
N PRO A 320 20.60 -11.29 -11.17
CA PRO A 320 21.98 -11.77 -11.14
C PRO A 320 22.30 -12.63 -9.94
N LEU A 321 21.72 -12.35 -8.78
CA LEU A 321 22.07 -13.03 -7.53
C LEU A 321 21.25 -14.31 -7.28
N THR A 322 20.22 -14.57 -8.09
CA THR A 322 19.33 -15.73 -7.93
C THR A 322 19.62 -16.75 -9.04
N PRO A 323 19.84 -18.04 -8.74
CA PRO A 323 20.07 -19.05 -9.77
C PRO A 323 18.91 -19.14 -10.76
N HIS A 324 19.21 -19.31 -12.07
CA HIS A 324 18.22 -19.43 -13.13
C HIS A 324 17.17 -20.51 -12.82
N GLU A 325 17.63 -21.70 -12.41
CA GLU A 325 16.79 -22.86 -12.07
C GLU A 325 15.76 -22.56 -10.98
N GLN A 326 16.02 -21.57 -10.12
CA GLN A 326 15.09 -21.15 -9.07
C GLN A 326 14.10 -20.10 -9.59
N ILE A 327 14.60 -19.07 -10.28
CA ILE A 327 13.79 -17.91 -10.66
C ILE A 327 12.95 -18.15 -11.92
N TRP A 328 13.42 -19.00 -12.84
CA TRP A 328 12.72 -19.29 -14.09
C TRP A 328 11.37 -19.99 -13.84
N PRO A 329 11.27 -21.05 -13.01
CA PRO A 329 9.98 -21.64 -12.66
C PRO A 329 9.04 -20.68 -11.90
N GLU A 330 9.59 -19.75 -11.11
CA GLU A 330 8.80 -18.69 -10.45
C GLU A 330 8.19 -17.73 -11.49
N TYR A 331 8.98 -17.34 -12.49
CA TYR A 331 8.51 -16.50 -13.60
C TYR A 331 7.48 -17.22 -14.46
N CYS A 332 7.67 -18.50 -14.80
CA CYS A 332 6.68 -19.25 -15.59
C CYS A 332 5.31 -19.37 -14.90
N LYS A 333 5.26 -19.30 -13.56
CA LYS A 333 4.03 -19.30 -12.76
C LYS A 333 3.46 -17.89 -12.52
N PHE A 334 4.15 -16.86 -12.99
CA PHE A 334 3.75 -15.48 -12.76
C PHE A 334 2.49 -15.14 -13.53
N GLU A 335 1.51 -14.55 -12.82
CA GLU A 335 0.33 -13.96 -13.41
C GLU A 335 0.23 -12.48 -13.00
N PRO A 336 0.09 -11.55 -13.94
CA PRO A 336 -0.11 -10.15 -13.60
C PRO A 336 -1.45 -9.98 -12.86
N LYS A 337 -1.38 -9.55 -11.61
CA LYS A 337 -2.54 -9.31 -10.74
C LYS A 337 -2.51 -7.89 -10.22
N TYR A 338 -3.69 -7.33 -10.00
CA TYR A 338 -3.79 -6.02 -9.36
C TYR A 338 -3.29 -6.11 -7.92
N GLN A 339 -2.21 -5.40 -7.61
CA GLN A 339 -1.65 -5.34 -6.26
C GLN A 339 -2.16 -4.12 -5.52
N PRO A 340 -2.35 -4.20 -4.19
CA PRO A 340 -2.65 -3.04 -3.36
C PRO A 340 -1.58 -1.96 -3.52
N GLU A 341 -1.98 -0.69 -3.43
CA GLU A 341 -1.11 0.47 -3.65
C GLU A 341 0.22 0.43 -2.85
N PRO A 342 0.27 0.03 -1.57
CA PRO A 342 1.53 -0.07 -0.83
C PRO A 342 2.50 -1.13 -1.38
N VAL A 343 1.97 -2.27 -1.84
CA VAL A 343 2.76 -3.33 -2.48
C VAL A 343 3.23 -2.85 -3.85
N TRP A 344 2.34 -2.24 -4.63
CA TRP A 344 2.68 -1.71 -5.94
C TRP A 344 3.73 -0.60 -5.87
N GLN A 345 3.68 0.31 -4.89
CA GLN A 345 4.69 1.36 -4.72
C GLN A 345 6.10 0.79 -4.48
N PHE A 346 6.21 -0.35 -3.79
CA PHE A 346 7.46 -1.08 -3.64
C PHE A 346 7.87 -1.77 -4.95
N SER A 347 6.98 -2.59 -5.51
CA SER A 347 7.24 -3.34 -6.75
C SER A 347 7.54 -2.41 -7.94
N ARG A 348 6.92 -1.24 -8.01
CA ARG A 348 7.15 -0.22 -9.04
C ARG A 348 8.58 0.30 -9.02
N GLN A 349 9.27 0.34 -7.87
CA GLN A 349 10.67 0.73 -7.83
C GLN A 349 11.56 -0.35 -8.44
N ARG A 350 11.26 -1.62 -8.18
CA ARG A 350 11.96 -2.74 -8.82
C ARG A 350 11.68 -2.80 -10.31
N TYR A 351 10.45 -2.50 -10.72
CA TYR A 351 10.07 -2.31 -12.11
C TYR A 351 10.86 -1.17 -12.77
N LEU A 352 10.95 0.01 -12.13
CA LEU A 352 11.69 1.16 -12.67
C LEU A 352 13.18 0.87 -12.73
N TRP A 353 13.74 0.25 -11.69
CA TRP A 353 15.12 -0.23 -11.69
C TRP A 353 15.36 -1.20 -12.86
N ALA A 354 14.48 -2.18 -13.07
CA ALA A 354 14.59 -3.09 -14.21
C ALA A 354 14.50 -2.34 -15.55
N LYS A 355 13.60 -1.36 -15.65
CA LYS A 355 13.47 -0.49 -16.82
C LYS A 355 14.70 0.39 -17.07
N ASP A 356 15.43 0.79 -16.03
CA ASP A 356 16.65 1.60 -16.17
C ASP A 356 17.89 0.74 -16.42
N GLN A 357 17.95 -0.46 -15.82
CA GLN A 357 19.04 -1.41 -16.05
C GLN A 357 18.93 -2.07 -17.42
N TRP A 358 17.72 -2.43 -17.85
CA TRP A 358 17.52 -3.18 -19.08
C TRP A 358 18.09 -2.48 -20.31
N PRO A 359 17.82 -1.20 -20.63
CA PRO A 359 18.41 -0.51 -21.79
C PRO A 359 19.95 -0.45 -21.76
N ASN A 360 20.54 -0.28 -20.57
CA ASN A 360 21.99 -0.21 -20.41
C ASN A 360 22.67 -1.57 -20.63
N LEU A 361 21.97 -2.65 -20.32
CA LEU A 361 22.47 -4.03 -20.46
C LEU A 361 22.06 -4.65 -21.82
N SER A 362 20.87 -4.29 -22.29
CA SER A 362 20.29 -4.75 -23.55
C SER A 362 20.99 -4.13 -24.72
N GLY A 363 21.53 -2.90 -24.65
CA GLY A 363 22.30 -2.32 -25.77
C GLY A 363 23.42 -3.24 -26.30
N ARG A 364 24.08 -4.01 -25.44
CA ARG A 364 25.10 -4.99 -25.83
C ARG A 364 24.49 -6.24 -26.46
N ILE A 365 23.39 -6.73 -25.88
CA ILE A 365 22.68 -7.93 -26.34
C ILE A 365 21.92 -7.66 -27.63
N THR A 366 21.23 -6.53 -27.75
CA THR A 366 20.57 -6.07 -28.96
C THR A 366 21.59 -5.81 -30.06
N THR A 367 22.81 -5.35 -29.74
CA THR A 367 23.88 -5.26 -30.75
C THR A 367 24.29 -6.63 -31.25
N ILE A 368 24.54 -7.60 -30.37
CA ILE A 368 24.88 -8.97 -30.77
C ILE A 368 23.74 -9.62 -31.57
N TRP A 369 22.51 -9.47 -31.09
CA TRP A 369 21.28 -9.87 -31.78
C TRP A 369 21.17 -9.24 -33.16
N THR A 370 21.44 -7.94 -33.28
CA THR A 370 21.41 -7.24 -34.58
C THR A 370 22.48 -7.79 -35.52
N LEU A 371 23.69 -8.05 -35.02
CA LEU A 371 24.77 -8.65 -35.81
C LEU A 371 24.43 -10.08 -36.27
N GLN A 372 23.77 -10.88 -35.41
CA GLN A 372 23.26 -12.21 -35.78
C GLN A 372 22.12 -12.13 -36.81
N ASP A 373 21.23 -11.13 -36.65
CA ASP A 373 20.11 -10.88 -37.57
C ASP A 373 20.61 -10.51 -38.97
N PHE A 374 21.75 -9.82 -39.07
CA PHE A 374 22.44 -9.54 -40.33
C PHE A 374 23.36 -10.67 -40.82
N GLY A 375 23.42 -11.80 -40.10
CA GLY A 375 24.27 -12.94 -40.44
C GLY A 375 25.77 -12.70 -40.27
N LEU A 376 26.16 -11.64 -39.55
CA LEU A 376 27.55 -11.28 -39.26
C LEU A 376 28.13 -12.07 -38.09
N LEU A 377 27.27 -12.69 -37.27
CA LEU A 377 27.63 -13.59 -36.18
C LEU A 377 26.80 -14.87 -36.25
N SER A 378 27.40 -16.00 -35.87
CA SER A 378 26.68 -17.28 -35.75
C SER A 378 25.59 -17.19 -34.69
N LYS A 379 24.45 -17.84 -34.96
CA LYS A 379 23.30 -17.92 -34.04
C LYS A 379 23.57 -18.82 -32.82
N GLU A 380 24.64 -19.61 -32.86
CA GLU A 380 25.07 -20.52 -31.78
C GLU A 380 25.99 -19.82 -30.75
N ILE A 381 26.34 -18.55 -30.96
CA ILE A 381 27.23 -17.82 -30.05
C ILE A 381 26.46 -17.38 -28.81
N ASP A 382 26.89 -17.88 -27.66
CA ASP A 382 26.41 -17.46 -26.35
C ASP A 382 26.94 -16.06 -25.97
N VAL A 383 26.10 -15.26 -25.31
CA VAL A 383 26.50 -13.93 -24.86
C VAL A 383 27.00 -13.99 -23.43
N ARG A 384 28.29 -13.71 -23.22
CA ARG A 384 28.88 -13.54 -21.88
C ARG A 384 29.00 -12.06 -21.54
N THR A 385 28.32 -11.60 -20.49
CA THR A 385 28.36 -10.21 -20.03
C THR A 385 28.72 -10.12 -18.56
N VAL A 386 29.48 -9.10 -18.17
CA VAL A 386 29.79 -8.80 -16.76
C VAL A 386 28.91 -7.65 -16.31
N ILE A 387 28.12 -7.88 -15.27
CA ILE A 387 27.24 -6.88 -14.69
C ILE A 387 27.68 -6.52 -13.28
N SER A 388 27.61 -5.23 -12.98
CA SER A 388 27.85 -4.69 -11.65
C SER A 388 26.58 -4.86 -10.80
N VAL A 389 26.74 -5.46 -9.62
CA VAL A 389 25.68 -5.67 -8.64
C VAL A 389 26.05 -4.99 -7.31
N ALA A 390 25.06 -4.79 -6.44
CA ALA A 390 25.23 -4.10 -5.15
C ALA A 390 25.90 -2.71 -5.27
N ASN A 391 25.40 -1.85 -6.16
CA ASN A 391 25.90 -0.48 -6.40
C ASN A 391 27.42 -0.41 -6.71
N GLY A 392 27.95 -1.31 -7.55
CA GLY A 392 29.38 -1.26 -7.92
C GLY A 392 30.31 -2.07 -7.04
N ARG A 393 29.80 -2.74 -6.00
CA ARG A 393 30.65 -3.46 -5.04
C ARG A 393 30.97 -4.90 -5.46
N GLN A 394 30.22 -5.46 -6.39
CA GLN A 394 30.37 -6.83 -6.85
C GLN A 394 30.17 -6.90 -8.37
N TYR A 395 30.91 -7.77 -9.04
CA TYR A 395 30.76 -8.03 -10.47
C TYR A 395 30.36 -9.48 -10.68
N LYS A 396 29.38 -9.72 -11.55
CA LYS A 396 28.92 -11.07 -11.86
C LYS A 396 28.89 -11.30 -13.36
N VAL A 397 29.38 -12.46 -13.77
CA VAL A 397 29.29 -12.96 -15.14
C VAL A 397 27.90 -13.57 -15.34
N VAL A 398 27.22 -13.15 -16.40
CA VAL A 398 25.97 -13.74 -16.90
C VAL A 398 26.24 -14.29 -18.29
N ASN A 399 25.89 -15.55 -18.49
CA ASN A 399 25.91 -16.20 -19.80
C ASN A 399 24.47 -16.32 -20.28
N ILE A 400 24.21 -15.93 -21.52
CA ILE A 400 22.89 -15.99 -22.15
C ILE A 400 23.00 -17.01 -23.26
N HIS A 401 22.29 -18.12 -23.09
CA HIS A 401 22.21 -19.18 -24.08
C HIS A 401 21.16 -18.86 -25.14
N MET A 402 21.53 -19.10 -26.39
CA MET A 402 20.74 -18.67 -27.56
C MET A 402 20.01 -19.84 -28.25
N ALA A 403 20.30 -21.09 -27.85
CA ALA A 403 19.68 -22.31 -28.37
C ALA A 403 18.74 -22.96 -27.33
N GLU A 404 17.62 -23.52 -27.78
CA GLU A 404 16.57 -24.13 -26.92
C GLU A 404 17.03 -25.37 -26.12
N ASP A 405 18.15 -25.99 -26.49
CA ASP A 405 18.53 -27.35 -26.05
C ASP A 405 19.54 -27.42 -24.88
N SER A 406 19.93 -26.31 -24.26
CA SER A 406 20.81 -26.39 -23.08
C SER A 406 20.01 -26.63 -21.80
N GLU A 407 19.73 -27.90 -21.49
CA GLU A 407 19.37 -28.34 -20.14
C GLU A 407 20.48 -27.92 -19.15
N GLY A 408 20.16 -26.97 -18.26
CA GLY A 408 20.91 -26.68 -17.02
C GLY A 408 22.28 -26.03 -17.20
N MET A 409 22.41 -24.74 -16.84
CA MET A 409 23.73 -24.10 -16.70
C MET A 409 24.17 -24.01 -15.23
N THR A 410 25.35 -24.57 -14.96
CA THR A 410 26.08 -24.43 -13.70
C THR A 410 26.59 -23.00 -13.51
N VAL A 411 26.28 -22.41 -12.36
CA VAL A 411 26.92 -21.17 -11.88
C VAL A 411 28.37 -21.50 -11.54
N ASP A 412 29.31 -21.12 -12.40
CA ASP A 412 30.73 -21.22 -12.07
C ASP A 412 31.07 -20.13 -11.03
N LYS A 413 31.35 -20.55 -9.79
CA LYS A 413 31.78 -19.68 -8.69
C LYS A 413 33.27 -19.37 -8.85
N GLY A 414 33.63 -18.66 -9.91
CA GLY A 414 34.94 -18.04 -10.02
C GLY A 414 35.03 -16.88 -9.03
N ASN A 415 35.64 -17.11 -7.86
CA ASN A 415 36.10 -16.03 -7.00
C ASN A 415 37.14 -15.24 -7.80
N VAL A 416 36.82 -14.01 -8.19
CA VAL A 416 37.85 -13.04 -8.63
C VAL A 416 38.41 -12.39 -7.36
N ASP A 417 39.11 -13.18 -6.56
CA ASP A 417 40.04 -12.67 -5.56
C ASP A 417 41.39 -12.50 -6.25
N SER A 418 41.63 -11.30 -6.80
CA SER A 418 42.92 -10.63 -6.97
C SER A 418 42.83 -9.67 -8.15
N VAL A 419 42.44 -8.43 -7.88
CA VAL A 419 43.04 -7.30 -8.60
C VAL A 419 44.00 -6.70 -7.58
N GLU A 420 45.29 -6.97 -7.79
CA GLU A 420 46.38 -6.34 -7.06
C GLU A 420 46.23 -4.81 -7.13
N ASP A 421 46.55 -4.16 -6.01
CA ASP A 421 46.72 -2.71 -5.92
C ASP A 421 47.66 -2.21 -7.04
N THR A 422 47.08 -1.63 -8.07
CA THR A 422 47.79 -0.67 -8.93
C THR A 422 47.07 0.66 -8.83
N ASP A 423 47.64 1.56 -8.03
CA ASP A 423 47.48 3.00 -8.16
C ASP A 423 47.72 3.39 -9.62
N VAL A 424 46.66 3.74 -10.36
CA VAL A 424 46.79 4.41 -11.65
C VAL A 424 45.72 5.50 -11.74
N ASP A 425 46.23 6.73 -11.67
CA ASP A 425 45.59 7.97 -12.05
C ASP A 425 44.75 7.85 -13.34
N GLY A 426 43.68 8.62 -13.41
CA GLY A 426 42.70 8.54 -14.49
C GLY A 426 43.30 8.57 -15.89
N HIS A 427 43.09 7.50 -16.64
CA HIS A 427 42.94 7.50 -18.10
C HIS A 427 42.31 6.17 -18.51
N ILE A 428 41.30 6.25 -19.38
CA ILE A 428 40.76 5.10 -20.11
C ILE A 428 41.81 4.66 -21.13
N PRO A 429 42.18 3.37 -21.22
CA PRO A 429 42.77 2.84 -22.44
C PRO A 429 41.89 1.74 -23.08
N PRO A 430 41.95 1.59 -24.40
CA PRO A 430 41.13 0.67 -25.18
C PRO A 430 41.75 -0.74 -25.16
N THR A 431 40.93 -1.77 -25.37
CA THR A 431 41.39 -3.15 -25.62
C THR A 431 40.93 -3.50 -27.04
N VAL A 432 41.77 -3.31 -28.07
CA VAL A 432 42.76 -4.26 -28.63
C VAL A 432 42.10 -5.60 -28.96
N LEU A 433 41.69 -5.71 -30.23
CA LEU A 433 41.44 -6.98 -30.92
C LEU A 433 42.80 -7.57 -31.30
N THR A 434 43.03 -8.84 -31.00
CA THR A 434 44.18 -9.58 -31.54
C THR A 434 43.83 -10.08 -32.94
N GLU A 435 44.46 -9.50 -33.95
CA GLU A 435 44.58 -10.07 -35.30
C GLU A 435 45.84 -10.92 -35.35
N GLU A 436 45.71 -12.18 -35.79
CA GLU A 436 46.80 -12.93 -36.40
C GLU A 436 46.29 -13.56 -37.72
N ASP A 437 47.13 -13.31 -38.73
CA ASP A 437 47.41 -14.04 -39.97
C ASP A 437 46.66 -13.75 -41.29
N GLU A 438 47.42 -13.06 -42.17
CA GLU A 438 47.78 -13.41 -43.57
C GLU A 438 46.64 -13.35 -44.63
N ASP A 439 46.80 -12.82 -45.85
CA ASP A 439 47.96 -12.50 -46.68
C ASP A 439 47.53 -11.61 -47.88
N ASP A 440 48.50 -10.88 -48.41
CA ASP A 440 48.63 -10.19 -49.71
C ASP A 440 47.54 -10.30 -50.81
N ALA A 441 47.11 -9.13 -51.34
CA ALA A 441 46.98 -8.90 -52.79
C ALA A 441 46.70 -7.42 -53.17
N ASP A 442 47.74 -6.77 -53.70
CA ASP A 442 47.80 -5.75 -54.76
C ASP A 442 46.68 -4.71 -55.00
N TYR A 443 47.09 -3.44 -54.91
CA TYR A 443 46.49 -2.25 -55.53
C TYR A 443 46.53 -2.32 -57.08
N PRO A 444 45.68 -1.59 -57.83
CA PRO A 444 46.07 -0.23 -58.25
C PRO A 444 44.95 0.81 -58.41
N VAL A 445 45.30 2.02 -57.94
CA VAL A 445 44.85 3.41 -58.24
C VAL A 445 43.44 3.84 -57.83
#